data_AF-E2EZA5-F1
#
_entry.id   AF-E2EZA5-F1
#
_cell.length_a   1.000
_cell.length_b   1.000
_cell.length_c   1.000
_cell.angle_alpha   90.00
_cell.angle_beta   90.00
_cell.angle_gamma   90.00
#
_symmetry.space_group_name_H-M   'P 1'
#
loop_
_entity.id
_entity.type
_entity.pdbx_description
1 polymer ?
#
loop_
_entity_poly.entity_id
_entity_poly.type
_entity_poly.pdbx_seq_one_letter_code
_entity_poly.pdbx_strand_id
1 'polypeptide(L)'
;DMIDYVMALREGILEAYVGIVQGLKSGEKAELLLRYIEQIFNFLGMTWNDPDRSEIIVRSMIGLIGDLAEAFQAGQIKQWFAVDFVAAALKEGRTNRNLPNGTREVTRWAKEMVKRASQ
;
A
#
# COMPACT_ATOMS: atom_id res chain seq x y z
N ASP A 1 -7.08 -24.33 -2.89
CA ASP A 1 -6.01 -24.88 -2.03
C ASP A 1 -5.80 -23.93 -0.84
N MET A 2 -5.02 -24.32 0.19
CA MET A 2 -4.69 -23.49 1.35
C MET A 2 -4.00 -22.17 0.94
N ILE A 3 -3.18 -22.20 -0.12
CA ILE A 3 -2.51 -21.02 -0.69
C ILE A 3 -3.55 -20.01 -1.21
N ASP A 4 -4.50 -20.45 -2.04
CA ASP A 4 -5.56 -19.59 -2.57
C ASP A 4 -6.39 -18.93 -1.45
N TYR A 5 -6.67 -19.68 -0.38
CA TYR A 5 -7.37 -19.15 0.79
C TYR A 5 -6.58 -18.04 1.48
N VAL A 6 -5.27 -18.24 1.70
CA VAL A 6 -4.40 -17.24 2.32
C VAL A 6 -4.31 -15.98 1.44
N MET A 7 -4.21 -16.16 0.12
CA MET A 7 -4.20 -15.04 -0.82
C MET A 7 -5.50 -14.24 -0.76
N ALA A 8 -6.65 -14.91 -0.85
CA ALA A 8 -7.96 -14.28 -0.78
C ALA A 8 -8.17 -13.54 0.56
N LEU A 9 -7.70 -14.12 1.68
CA LEU A 9 -7.75 -13.47 2.98
C LEU A 9 -6.93 -12.17 3.00
N ARG A 10 -5.71 -12.19 2.44
CA ARG A 10 -4.87 -10.99 2.36
C ARG A 10 -5.44 -9.92 1.44
N GLU A 11 -6.03 -10.31 0.32
CA GLU A 11 -6.76 -9.39 -0.56
C GLU A 11 -7.91 -8.71 0.20
N GLY A 12 -8.73 -9.47 0.93
CA GLY A 12 -9.80 -8.90 1.74
C GLY A 12 -9.30 -7.96 2.85
N ILE A 13 -8.18 -8.29 3.50
CA ILE A 13 -7.57 -7.40 4.51
C ILE A 13 -7.03 -6.12 3.86
N LEU A 14 -6.41 -6.20 2.68
CA LEU A 14 -5.95 -5.03 1.92
C LEU A 14 -7.12 -4.12 1.54
N GLU A 15 -8.20 -4.68 1.01
CA GLU A 15 -9.40 -3.91 0.66
C GLU A 15 -10.03 -3.24 1.89
N ALA A 16 -10.09 -3.95 3.02
CA ALA A 16 -10.57 -3.38 4.27
C ALA A 16 -9.70 -2.19 4.72
N TYR A 17 -8.37 -2.31 4.66
CA TYR A 17 -7.48 -1.20 4.97
C TYR A 17 -7.63 -0.02 4.02
N VAL A 18 -7.76 -0.26 2.71
CA VAL A 18 -8.02 0.80 1.72
C VAL A 18 -9.31 1.55 2.09
N GLY A 19 -10.40 0.82 2.35
CA GLY A 19 -11.68 1.44 2.75
C GLY A 19 -11.58 2.25 4.05
N ILE A 20 -10.88 1.72 5.06
CA ILE A 20 -10.67 2.42 6.34
C ILE A 20 -9.85 3.71 6.13
N VAL A 21 -8.73 3.64 5.40
CA VAL A 21 -7.85 4.79 5.16
C VAL A 21 -8.58 5.86 4.36
N GLN A 22 -9.26 5.50 3.28
CA GLN A 22 -10.03 6.44 2.46
C GLN A 22 -11.20 7.06 3.23
N GLY A 23 -11.91 6.26 4.05
CA GLY A 23 -13.00 6.73 4.88
C GLY A 23 -12.55 7.73 5.95
N LEU A 24 -11.45 7.42 6.67
CA LEU A 24 -10.90 8.31 7.68
C LEU A 24 -10.28 9.57 7.07
N LYS A 25 -9.62 9.46 5.91
CA LYS A 25 -9.10 10.61 5.16
C LYS A 25 -10.24 11.55 4.75
N SER A 26 -11.28 11.02 4.11
CA SER A 26 -12.45 11.80 3.68
C SER A 26 -13.21 12.45 4.85
N GLY A 27 -13.16 11.82 6.02
CA GLY A 27 -13.75 12.35 7.25
C GLY A 27 -12.82 13.25 8.08
N GLU A 28 -11.66 13.66 7.54
CA GLU A 28 -10.63 14.48 8.23
C GLU A 28 -10.15 13.86 9.57
N LYS A 29 -10.12 12.53 9.65
CA LYS A 29 -9.78 11.74 10.85
C LYS A 29 -8.60 10.79 10.61
N ALA A 30 -7.75 11.07 9.62
CA ALA A 30 -6.59 10.25 9.29
C ALA A 30 -5.65 10.06 10.50
N GLU A 31 -5.56 11.05 11.39
CA GLU A 31 -4.74 10.98 12.62
C GLU A 31 -5.05 9.77 13.53
N LEU A 32 -6.28 9.25 13.50
CA LEU A 32 -6.66 8.05 14.27
C LEU A 32 -5.89 6.80 13.83
N LEU A 33 -5.35 6.80 12.61
CA LEU A 33 -4.55 5.71 12.07
C LEU A 33 -3.12 5.69 12.61
N LEU A 34 -2.60 6.80 13.16
CA LEU A 34 -1.18 6.92 13.53
C LEU A 34 -0.71 5.77 14.45
N ARG A 35 -1.57 5.36 15.39
CA ARG A 35 -1.30 4.25 16.33
C ARG A 35 -1.32 2.85 15.71
N TYR A 36 -1.74 2.72 14.45
CA TYR A 36 -1.86 1.46 13.71
C TYR A 36 -0.90 1.37 12.52
N ILE A 37 -0.13 2.42 12.23
CA ILE A 37 0.75 2.50 11.06
C ILE A 37 1.78 1.38 11.07
N GLU A 38 2.41 1.11 12.22
CA GLU A 38 3.37 0.01 12.35
C GLU A 38 2.75 -1.33 11.96
N GLN A 39 1.56 -1.64 12.47
CA GLN A 39 0.86 -2.89 12.19
C GLN A 39 0.48 -3.00 10.71
N ILE A 40 0.02 -1.91 10.10
CA ILE A 40 -0.31 -1.86 8.66
C ILE A 40 0.95 -2.12 7.82
N PHE A 41 2.06 -1.45 8.11
CA PHE A 41 3.31 -1.63 7.36
C PHE A 41 3.93 -3.02 7.60
N ASN A 42 3.81 -3.58 8.80
CA ASN A 42 4.24 -4.96 9.08
C ASN A 42 3.41 -5.98 8.27
N PHE A 43 2.09 -5.80 8.18
CA PHE A 43 1.23 -6.62 7.33
C PHE A 43 1.60 -6.48 5.84
N LEU A 44 1.86 -5.26 5.37
CA LEU A 44 2.31 -5.02 4.00
C LEU A 44 3.65 -5.68 3.73
N GLY A 45 4.64 -5.55 4.63
CA GLY A 45 5.94 -6.20 4.50
C GLY A 45 5.83 -7.72 4.49
N MET A 46 5.01 -8.30 5.37
CA MET A 46 4.74 -9.75 5.37
C MET A 46 4.11 -10.20 4.06
N THR A 47 3.09 -9.48 3.58
CA THR A 47 2.41 -9.79 2.33
C THR A 47 3.35 -9.62 1.14
N TRP A 48 4.24 -8.62 1.17
CA TRP A 48 5.27 -8.40 0.15
C TRP A 48 6.31 -9.51 0.10
N ASN A 49 6.60 -10.18 1.21
CA ASN A 49 7.66 -11.20 1.24
C ASN A 49 7.17 -12.60 0.83
N ASP A 50 5.86 -12.79 0.69
CA ASP A 50 5.29 -14.07 0.27
C ASP A 50 5.48 -14.29 -1.25
N PRO A 51 6.12 -15.36 -1.72
CA PRO A 51 6.37 -15.55 -3.16
C PRO A 51 5.09 -15.65 -4.00
N ASP A 52 3.97 -16.08 -3.42
CA ASP A 52 2.71 -16.33 -4.11
C ASP A 52 1.80 -15.07 -4.10
N ARG A 53 2.35 -13.93 -4.54
CA ARG A 53 1.61 -12.65 -4.63
C ARG A 53 0.86 -12.54 -5.95
N SER A 54 -0.45 -12.35 -5.88
CA SER A 54 -1.26 -12.03 -7.05
C SER A 54 -1.01 -10.59 -7.54
N GLU A 55 -1.38 -10.33 -8.79
CA GLU A 55 -1.41 -8.96 -9.32
C GLU A 55 -2.37 -8.04 -8.54
N ILE A 56 -3.43 -8.59 -7.96
CA ILE A 56 -4.43 -7.87 -7.15
C ILE A 56 -3.76 -7.42 -5.86
N ILE A 57 -3.05 -8.32 -5.18
CA ILE A 57 -2.27 -7.99 -3.98
C ILE A 57 -1.29 -6.86 -4.28
N VAL A 58 -0.47 -7.00 -5.33
CA VAL A 58 0.53 -5.98 -5.70
C VAL A 58 -0.14 -4.62 -5.93
N ARG A 59 -1.23 -4.58 -6.71
CA ARG A 59 -1.96 -3.34 -7.00
C ARG A 59 -2.58 -2.73 -5.74
N SER A 60 -3.25 -3.52 -4.91
CA SER A 60 -3.92 -3.05 -3.68
C SER A 60 -2.91 -2.57 -2.64
N MET A 61 -1.75 -3.23 -2.51
CA MET A 61 -0.66 -2.77 -1.66
C MET A 61 -0.12 -1.42 -2.10
N ILE A 62 0.17 -1.24 -3.40
CA ILE A 62 0.65 0.03 -3.95
C ILE A 62 -0.41 1.12 -3.75
N GLY A 63 -1.68 0.80 -3.97
CA GLY A 63 -2.81 1.69 -3.70
C GLY A 63 -2.83 2.16 -2.24
N LEU A 64 -2.77 1.22 -1.29
CA LEU A 64 -2.78 1.52 0.13
C LEU A 64 -1.55 2.36 0.57
N ILE A 65 -0.37 2.08 0.02
CA ILE A 65 0.83 2.91 0.25
C ILE A 65 0.58 4.35 -0.22
N GLY A 66 -0.01 4.52 -1.41
CA GLY A 66 -0.36 5.83 -1.94
C GLY A 66 -1.42 6.54 -1.09
N ASP A 67 -2.45 5.84 -0.64
CA ASP A 67 -3.51 6.38 0.21
C ASP A 67 -2.96 6.87 1.55
N LEU A 68 -2.07 6.09 2.18
CA LEU A 68 -1.39 6.49 3.40
C LEU A 68 -0.48 7.70 3.17
N ALA A 69 0.27 7.75 2.07
CA ALA A 69 1.09 8.90 1.74
C ALA A 69 0.26 10.16 1.49
N GLU A 70 -0.88 10.03 0.81
CA GLU A 70 -1.79 11.14 0.59
C GLU A 70 -2.46 11.62 1.88
N ALA A 71 -2.76 10.72 2.82
CA ALA A 71 -3.34 11.06 4.11
C ALA A 71 -2.36 11.77 5.07
N PHE A 72 -1.05 11.53 4.90
CA PHE A 72 0.00 12.03 5.81
C PHE A 72 1.08 12.85 5.09
N GLN A 73 0.65 13.86 4.33
CA GLN A 73 1.54 14.70 3.53
C GLN A 73 2.48 15.59 4.35
N ALA A 74 2.22 15.79 5.65
CA ALA A 74 3.10 16.56 6.53
C ALA A 74 4.27 15.73 7.10
N GLY A 75 4.52 14.53 6.56
CA GLY A 75 5.69 13.72 6.89
C GLY A 75 5.62 13.00 8.22
N GLN A 76 4.42 12.87 8.83
CA GLN A 76 4.24 12.20 10.12
C GLN A 76 4.71 10.74 10.12
N ILE A 77 4.65 10.08 8.95
CA ILE A 77 4.99 8.66 8.79
C ILE A 77 6.09 8.42 7.74
N LYS A 78 6.88 9.46 7.42
CA LYS A 78 7.88 9.40 6.33
C LYS A 78 8.89 8.26 6.46
N GLN A 79 9.24 7.88 7.69
CA GLN A 79 10.14 6.76 7.98
C GLN A 79 9.60 5.43 7.45
N TRP A 80 8.28 5.27 7.37
CA TRP A 80 7.64 4.05 6.87
C TRP A 80 7.69 3.96 5.34
N PHE A 81 7.70 5.09 4.64
CA PHE A 81 7.90 5.10 3.18
C PHE A 81 9.34 4.80 2.75
N ALA A 82 10.29 4.90 3.67
CA ALA A 82 11.70 4.59 3.43
C ALA A 82 12.04 3.10 3.59
N VAL A 83 11.10 2.25 4.01
CA VAL A 83 11.31 0.81 4.16
C VAL A 83 11.53 0.16 2.79
N ASP A 84 12.52 -0.73 2.67
CA ASP A 84 12.99 -1.31 1.41
C ASP A 84 11.87 -1.90 0.53
N PHE A 85 10.91 -2.60 1.14
CA PHE A 85 9.82 -3.22 0.39
C PHE A 85 8.94 -2.20 -0.34
N VAL A 86 8.80 -0.97 0.19
CA VAL A 86 7.99 0.09 -0.42
C VAL A 86 8.61 0.50 -1.75
N ALA A 87 9.92 0.74 -1.78
CA ALA A 87 10.64 1.06 -3.00
C ALA A 87 10.59 -0.11 -4.00
N ALA A 88 10.69 -1.35 -3.51
CA ALA A 88 10.57 -2.55 -4.33
C ALA A 88 9.19 -2.68 -4.98
N ALA A 89 8.11 -2.50 -4.21
CA ALA A 89 6.72 -2.54 -4.70
C ALA A 89 6.45 -1.48 -5.76
N LEU A 90 6.85 -0.23 -5.50
CA LEU A 90 6.68 0.88 -6.45
C LEU A 90 7.54 0.69 -7.72
N LYS A 91 8.68 0.01 -7.61
CA LYS A 91 9.50 -0.36 -8.77
C LYS A 91 8.80 -1.46 -9.58
N GLU A 92 8.35 -2.52 -8.92
CA GLU A 92 7.68 -3.64 -9.58
C GLU A 92 6.42 -3.19 -10.34
N GLY A 93 5.53 -2.44 -9.69
CA GLY A 93 4.32 -1.91 -10.32
C GLY A 93 4.58 -1.04 -11.55
N ARG A 94 5.77 -0.41 -11.63
CA ARG A 94 6.19 0.40 -12.78
C ARG A 94 6.80 -0.45 -13.89
N THR A 95 7.64 -1.42 -13.54
CA THR A 95 8.52 -2.10 -14.52
C THR A 95 8.02 -3.47 -14.96
N ASN A 96 7.19 -4.13 -14.15
CA ASN A 96 6.67 -5.46 -14.48
C ASN A 96 5.65 -5.35 -15.62
N ARG A 97 6.02 -5.87 -16.80
CA ARG A 97 5.20 -5.78 -18.01
C ARG A 97 3.97 -6.68 -17.98
N ASN A 98 3.98 -7.69 -17.12
CA ASN A 98 2.88 -8.65 -16.98
C ASN A 98 1.74 -8.10 -16.14
N LEU A 99 1.95 -7.01 -15.38
CA LEU A 99 0.89 -6.38 -14.61
C LEU A 99 -0.05 -5.56 -15.51
N PRO A 100 -1.36 -5.50 -15.17
CA PRO A 100 -2.33 -4.69 -15.89
C PRO A 100 -1.96 -3.21 -15.95
N ASN A 101 -2.44 -2.50 -16.99
CA ASN A 101 -2.19 -1.06 -17.14
C ASN A 101 -2.66 -0.25 -15.93
N GLY A 102 -3.79 -0.62 -15.31
CA GLY A 102 -4.30 0.02 -14.10
C GLY A 102 -3.30 -0.02 -12.93
N THR A 103 -2.50 -1.07 -12.82
CA THR A 103 -1.44 -1.15 -11.78
C THR A 103 -0.36 -0.10 -12.01
N ARG A 104 0.00 0.19 -13.27
CA ARG A 104 1.00 1.22 -13.59
C ARG A 104 0.49 2.62 -13.29
N GLU A 105 -0.78 2.89 -13.54
CA GLU A 105 -1.43 4.17 -13.23
C GLU A 105 -1.45 4.42 -11.73
N VAL A 106 -1.92 3.43 -10.95
CA VAL A 106 -1.92 3.46 -9.48
C VAL A 106 -0.49 3.64 -8.95
N THR A 107 0.49 2.95 -9.53
CA THR A 107 1.91 3.09 -9.15
C THR A 107 2.43 4.49 -9.41
N ARG A 108 2.08 5.10 -10.55
CA ARG A 108 2.52 6.47 -10.87
C ARG A 108 1.99 7.46 -9.83
N TRP A 109 0.71 7.36 -9.49
CA TRP A 109 0.09 8.21 -8.46
C TRP A 109 0.71 7.96 -7.08
N ALA A 110 0.82 6.70 -6.64
CA ALA A 110 1.37 6.36 -5.33
C ALA A 110 2.81 6.89 -5.16
N LYS A 111 3.64 6.80 -6.20
CA LYS A 111 4.99 7.39 -6.19
C LYS A 111 5.00 8.90 -5.98
N GLU A 112 4.04 9.61 -6.57
CA GLU A 112 3.92 11.05 -6.39
C GLU A 112 3.52 11.39 -4.96
N MET A 113 2.55 10.66 -4.39
CA MET A 113 2.11 10.86 -3.01
C MET A 113 3.24 10.56 -2.02
N VAL A 114 3.95 9.44 -2.20
CA VAL A 114 5.11 9.08 -1.37
C VAL A 114 6.19 10.16 -1.44
N LYS A 115 6.47 10.70 -2.64
CA LYS A 115 7.42 11.81 -2.78
C LYS A 115 6.98 13.03 -1.97
N ARG A 116 5.71 13.45 -2.08
CA ARG A 116 5.18 14.62 -1.34
C ARG A 116 5.25 14.41 0.18
N ALA A 117 4.86 13.23 0.65
CA ALA A 117 4.85 12.89 2.06
C ALA A 117 6.25 12.66 2.67
N SER A 118 7.29 12.56 1.85
CA SER A 118 8.67 12.35 2.29
C SER A 118 9.56 13.60 2.14
N GLN A 119 8.99 14.72 1.68
CA GLN A 119 9.69 16.00 1.55
C GLN A 119 9.88 16.71 2.90
#